data_AF-A0A7I4Z6D1-F1
#
_entry.id   AF-A0A7I4Z6D1-F1
#
_cell.length_a   1.000
_cell.length_b   1.000
_cell.length_c   1.000
_cell.angle_alpha   90.00
_cell.angle_beta   90.00
_cell.angle_gamma   90.00
#
_symmetry.space_group_name_H-M   'P 1'
#
loop_
_entity.id
_entity.type
_entity.pdbx_description
1 polymer ?
#
loop_
_entity_poly.entity_id
_entity_poly.type
_entity_poly.pdbx_seq_one_letter_code
_entity_poly.pdbx_strand_id
1 'polypeptide(L)'
;MFLDKLRAASSRSNYVMESFDVTSLYTNVSNNDAMQAIPELLNEYESSVNTYGLTITQMMVLIKECLECSIFRWSGQYYRQIRGLAMGQRLAVVLAIAYMFKIEKPLLDRRPIVYCPYIDDCFVVCSTEDEMDTCYDLLNRQAGNIKFSREKPKDDWLPFLNTQVRLEGGFYRTK
;
A
#
# COMPACT_ATOMS: atom_id res chain seq x y z
N MET A 1 16.16 0.05 -0.14
CA MET A 1 15.01 0.29 -1.05
C MET A 1 14.46 1.71 -0.94
N PHE A 2 13.88 2.14 0.20
CA PHE A 2 13.37 3.51 0.36
C PHE A 2 14.47 4.57 0.21
N LEU A 3 15.55 4.48 0.99
CA LEU A 3 16.66 5.43 0.92
C LEU A 3 17.33 5.46 -0.47
N ASP A 4 17.36 4.33 -1.18
CA ASP A 4 17.91 4.27 -2.53
C ASP A 4 17.01 4.99 -3.54
N LYS A 5 15.68 4.82 -3.44
CA LYS A 5 14.71 5.60 -4.21
C LYS A 5 14.84 7.09 -3.92
N LEU A 6 14.99 7.46 -2.65
CA LEU A 6 15.13 8.86 -2.24
C LEU A 6 16.43 9.49 -2.77
N ARG A 7 17.54 8.74 -2.79
CA ARG A 7 18.82 9.16 -3.37
C ARG A 7 18.76 9.32 -4.89
N ALA A 8 17.98 8.47 -5.58
CA ALA A 8 17.80 8.54 -7.03
C ALA A 8 16.78 9.61 -7.47
N ALA A 9 15.91 10.06 -6.55
CA ALA A 9 14.87 11.02 -6.86
C ALA A 9 15.44 12.43 -7.06
N SER A 10 14.98 13.11 -8.10
CA SER A 10 15.23 14.54 -8.25
C SER A 10 14.62 15.31 -7.08
N SER A 11 15.32 16.30 -6.57
CA SER A 11 14.80 17.20 -5.53
C SER A 11 14.90 18.65 -6.01
N ARG A 12 13.85 19.43 -5.71
CA ARG A 12 13.80 20.88 -5.88
C ARG A 12 13.26 21.49 -4.60
N SER A 13 13.66 22.72 -4.28
CA SER A 13 13.28 23.39 -3.03
C SER A 13 11.79 23.65 -2.87
N ASN A 14 11.00 23.53 -3.94
CA ASN A 14 9.56 23.83 -3.95
C ASN A 14 8.67 22.58 -4.03
N TYR A 15 9.25 21.37 -3.97
CA TYR A 15 8.45 20.15 -3.95
C TYR A 15 7.77 19.95 -2.60
N VAL A 16 6.60 19.33 -2.64
CA VAL A 16 5.80 19.00 -1.47
C VAL A 16 5.99 17.53 -1.14
N MET A 17 6.26 17.24 0.12
CA MET A 17 6.53 15.89 0.63
C MET A 17 5.58 15.61 1.80
N GLU A 18 4.82 14.53 1.69
CA GLU A 18 3.90 14.05 2.73
C GLU A 18 4.02 12.53 2.85
N SER A 19 3.62 11.99 4.00
CA SER A 19 3.40 10.56 4.17
C SER A 19 1.91 10.29 4.32
N PHE A 20 1.46 9.18 3.72
CA PHE A 20 0.10 8.68 3.87
C PHE A 20 0.13 7.34 4.59
N ASP A 21 -0.86 7.08 5.43
CA ASP A 21 -1.03 5.81 6.14
C ASP A 21 -2.46 5.29 5.93
N VAL A 22 -2.60 4.01 5.62
CA VAL A 22 -3.91 3.37 5.49
C VAL A 22 -4.45 2.97 6.86
N THR A 23 -5.53 3.61 7.28
CA THR A 23 -6.16 3.31 8.57
C THR A 23 -6.64 1.85 8.64
N SER A 24 -6.04 1.08 9.55
CA SER A 24 -6.41 -0.31 9.86
C SER A 24 -6.50 -1.21 8.61
N LEU A 25 -5.49 -1.15 7.73
CA LEU A 25 -5.48 -1.83 6.42
C LEU A 25 -6.05 -3.25 6.48
N TYR A 26 -5.45 -4.15 7.29
CA TYR A 26 -5.87 -5.55 7.35
C TYR A 26 -7.34 -5.74 7.74
N THR A 27 -7.87 -4.92 8.65
CA THR A 27 -9.28 -5.00 9.06
C THR A 27 -10.22 -4.46 7.98
N ASN A 28 -9.74 -3.48 7.21
CA ASN A 28 -10.55 -2.73 6.28
C ASN A 28 -10.54 -3.29 4.86
N VAL A 29 -9.53 -4.04 4.44
CA VAL A 29 -9.47 -4.70 3.13
C VAL A 29 -10.71 -5.55 2.86
N SER A 30 -11.25 -5.43 1.65
CA SER A 30 -12.32 -6.29 1.15
C SER A 30 -11.72 -7.61 0.68
N ASN A 31 -12.14 -8.74 1.28
CA ASN A 31 -11.65 -10.06 0.89
C ASN A 31 -11.92 -10.35 -0.59
N ASN A 32 -13.09 -9.96 -1.10
CA ASN A 32 -13.47 -10.19 -2.49
C ASN A 32 -12.61 -9.38 -3.46
N ASP A 33 -12.37 -8.10 -3.16
CA ASP A 33 -11.58 -7.23 -4.05
C ASP A 33 -10.11 -7.62 -4.03
N ALA A 34 -9.57 -8.01 -2.86
CA ALA A 34 -8.23 -8.55 -2.74
C ALA A 34 -8.08 -9.86 -3.52
N MET A 35 -9.08 -10.75 -3.44
CA MET A 35 -9.13 -11.97 -4.25
C MET A 35 -9.18 -11.67 -5.75
N GLN A 36 -9.94 -10.66 -6.17
CA GLN A 36 -10.02 -10.26 -7.57
C GLN A 36 -8.72 -9.60 -8.07
N ALA A 37 -7.93 -8.98 -7.19
CA ALA A 37 -6.65 -8.39 -7.57
C ALA A 37 -5.60 -9.41 -8.01
N ILE A 38 -5.61 -10.60 -7.41
CA ILE A 38 -4.63 -11.66 -7.69
C ILE A 38 -4.64 -12.14 -9.15
N PRO A 39 -5.76 -12.59 -9.75
CA PRO A 39 -5.75 -13.06 -11.12
C PRO A 39 -5.39 -11.95 -12.11
N GLU A 40 -5.78 -10.71 -11.85
CA GLU A 40 -5.40 -9.57 -12.70
C GLU A 40 -3.88 -9.36 -12.69
N LEU A 41 -3.25 -9.37 -11.52
CA LEU A 41 -1.79 -9.30 -11.38
C LEU A 41 -1.08 -10.50 -12.02
N LEU A 42 -1.59 -11.72 -11.80
CA LEU A 42 -0.99 -12.92 -12.37
C LEU A 42 -1.05 -12.95 -13.90
N ASN A 43 -2.12 -12.40 -14.49
CA ASN A 43 -2.22 -12.25 -15.94
C ASN A 43 -1.31 -11.12 -16.45
N GLU A 44 -1.24 -9.99 -15.74
CA GLU A 44 -0.39 -8.85 -16.14
C GLU A 44 1.10 -9.19 -16.09
N TYR A 45 1.52 -9.98 -15.10
CA TYR A 45 2.92 -10.33 -14.84
C TYR A 45 3.22 -11.82 -15.07
N GLU A 46 2.46 -12.51 -15.94
CA GLU A 46 2.56 -13.96 -16.16
C GLU A 46 3.99 -14.41 -16.47
N SER A 47 4.73 -13.63 -17.27
CA SER A 47 6.12 -13.94 -17.64
C SER A 47 7.14 -13.78 -16.51
N SER A 48 6.78 -13.06 -15.44
CA SER A 48 7.66 -12.72 -14.31
C SER A 48 7.40 -13.58 -13.07
N VAL A 49 6.29 -14.33 -13.05
CA VAL A 49 5.87 -15.12 -11.89
C VAL A 49 5.98 -16.61 -12.21
N ASN A 50 6.83 -17.32 -11.46
CA ASN A 50 6.88 -18.77 -11.54
C ASN A 50 5.71 -19.38 -10.74
N THR A 51 4.74 -19.95 -11.45
CA THR A 51 3.57 -20.60 -10.83
C THR A 51 3.83 -22.05 -10.41
N TYR A 52 5.04 -22.57 -10.64
CA TYR A 52 5.44 -23.96 -10.35
C TYR A 52 4.48 -25.01 -10.93
N GLY A 53 3.88 -24.71 -12.09
CA GLY A 53 2.95 -25.59 -12.79
C GLY A 53 1.49 -25.49 -12.34
N LEU A 54 1.17 -24.60 -11.40
CA LEU A 54 -0.21 -24.30 -11.03
C LEU A 54 -0.85 -23.32 -12.03
N THR A 55 -2.08 -23.62 -12.43
CA THR A 55 -2.94 -22.67 -13.15
C THR A 55 -3.45 -21.57 -12.22
N ILE A 56 -3.82 -20.41 -12.79
CA ILE A 56 -4.44 -19.31 -12.03
C ILE A 56 -5.68 -19.81 -11.27
N THR A 57 -6.54 -20.60 -11.91
CA THR A 57 -7.72 -21.19 -11.27
C THR A 57 -7.38 -22.02 -10.04
N GLN A 58 -6.35 -22.88 -10.13
CA GLN A 58 -5.91 -23.70 -8.99
C GLN A 58 -5.36 -22.84 -7.85
N MET A 59 -4.55 -21.82 -8.16
CA MET A 59 -4.06 -20.88 -7.15
C MET A 59 -5.21 -20.15 -6.46
N MET A 60 -6.21 -19.69 -7.22
CA MET A 60 -7.39 -19.01 -6.66
C MET A 60 -8.20 -19.90 -5.72
N VAL A 61 -8.33 -21.20 -6.02
CA VAL A 61 -8.95 -22.16 -5.09
C VAL A 61 -8.16 -22.24 -3.80
N LEU A 62 -6.83 -22.41 -3.87
CA LEU A 62 -5.98 -22.53 -2.67
C LEU A 62 -5.99 -21.26 -1.80
N ILE A 63 -5.94 -20.08 -2.42
CA ILE A 63 -5.99 -18.80 -1.70
C ILE A 63 -7.36 -18.62 -1.02
N LYS A 64 -8.44 -19.00 -1.70
CA LYS A 64 -9.80 -18.95 -1.15
C LYS A 64 -9.91 -19.83 0.11
N GLU A 65 -9.47 -21.08 0.03
CA GLU A 65 -9.47 -22.01 1.18
C GLU A 65 -8.68 -21.43 2.36
N CYS A 66 -7.52 -20.83 2.09
CA CYS A 66 -6.71 -20.20 3.12
C CYS A 66 -7.45 -19.05 3.81
N LEU A 67 -8.14 -18.18 3.06
CA LEU A 67 -8.89 -17.06 3.61
C LEU A 67 -10.12 -17.51 4.41
N GLU A 68 -10.81 -18.55 3.96
CA GLU A 68 -11.99 -19.08 4.64
C GLU A 68 -11.65 -19.73 6.00
N CYS A 69 -10.42 -20.21 6.16
CA CYS A 69 -9.87 -20.82 7.37
C CYS A 69 -9.35 -19.81 8.41
N SER A 70 -9.94 -18.62 8.49
CA SER A 70 -9.55 -17.59 9.47
C SER A 70 -10.32 -17.76 10.80
N ILE A 71 -9.95 -18.77 11.60
CA ILE A 71 -10.57 -19.08 12.89
C ILE A 71 -9.65 -18.65 14.05
N PHE A 72 -10.19 -17.96 15.04
CA PHE A 72 -9.47 -17.57 16.26
C PHE A 72 -10.29 -17.85 17.51
N ARG A 73 -9.62 -17.93 18.67
CA ARG A 73 -10.27 -18.19 19.97
C ARG A 73 -10.19 -16.95 20.85
N TRP A 74 -11.34 -16.50 21.35
CA TRP A 74 -11.45 -15.38 22.28
C TRP A 74 -12.43 -15.72 23.40
N SER A 75 -12.07 -15.44 24.67
CA SER A 75 -12.89 -15.77 25.85
C SER A 75 -13.40 -17.23 25.89
N GLY A 76 -12.58 -18.18 25.43
CA GLY A 76 -12.93 -19.61 25.38
C GLY A 76 -13.86 -20.02 24.23
N GLN A 77 -14.30 -19.07 23.39
CA GLN A 77 -15.17 -19.31 22.24
C GLN A 77 -14.41 -19.18 20.92
N TYR A 78 -14.84 -19.93 19.91
CA TYR A 78 -14.27 -19.88 18.57
C TYR A 78 -15.05 -18.93 17.68
N TYR A 79 -14.33 -18.11 16.92
CA TYR A 79 -14.86 -17.14 15.99
C TYR A 79 -14.21 -17.29 14.63
N ARG A 80 -14.96 -17.02 13.58
CA ARG A 80 -14.46 -16.89 12.21
C ARG A 80 -14.41 -15.42 11.83
N GLN A 81 -13.27 -14.97 11.32
CA GLN A 81 -13.16 -13.64 10.74
C GLN A 81 -13.92 -13.60 9.42
N ILE A 82 -14.92 -12.73 9.33
CA ILE A 82 -15.81 -12.60 8.15
C ILE A 82 -15.45 -11.43 7.23
N ARG A 83 -14.55 -10.55 7.68
CA ARG A 83 -14.11 -9.36 6.94
C ARG A 83 -12.65 -9.05 7.26
N GLY A 84 -11.94 -8.54 6.27
CA GLY A 84 -10.53 -8.21 6.38
C GLY A 84 -9.66 -9.45 6.25
N LEU A 85 -8.37 -9.23 6.37
CA LEU A 85 -7.33 -10.23 6.31
C LEU A 85 -6.88 -10.54 7.75
N ALA A 86 -6.74 -11.83 8.07
CA ALA A 86 -6.33 -12.24 9.40
C ALA A 86 -4.86 -11.86 9.65
N MET A 87 -4.62 -11.01 10.66
CA MET A 87 -3.26 -10.66 11.06
C MET A 87 -2.50 -11.92 11.50
N GLY A 88 -1.25 -12.07 11.04
CA GLY A 88 -0.45 -13.27 11.27
C GLY A 88 -0.66 -14.39 10.22
N GLN A 89 -1.66 -14.29 9.35
CA GLN A 89 -1.78 -15.17 8.19
C GLN A 89 -0.70 -14.82 7.16
N ARG A 90 0.06 -15.83 6.69
CA ARG A 90 1.16 -15.63 5.73
C ARG A 90 0.73 -14.96 4.42
N LEU A 91 -0.49 -15.22 3.97
CA LEU A 91 -1.04 -14.64 2.74
C LEU A 91 -1.61 -13.23 2.93
N ALA A 92 -1.89 -12.80 4.17
CA ALA A 92 -2.55 -11.51 4.41
C ALA A 92 -1.72 -10.34 3.85
N VAL A 93 -0.40 -10.34 4.05
CA VAL A 93 0.47 -9.27 3.55
C VAL A 93 0.45 -9.21 2.02
N VAL A 94 0.53 -10.36 1.34
CA VAL A 94 0.51 -10.44 -0.12
C VAL A 94 -0.82 -9.95 -0.69
N LEU A 95 -1.93 -10.35 -0.07
CA LEU A 95 -3.27 -9.93 -0.48
C LEU A 95 -3.52 -8.44 -0.22
N ALA A 96 -2.99 -7.90 0.89
CA ALA A 96 -3.06 -6.48 1.17
C ALA A 96 -2.29 -5.67 0.11
N ILE A 97 -1.06 -6.08 -0.23
CA ILE A 97 -0.26 -5.43 -1.28
C ILE A 97 -0.96 -5.52 -2.64
N ALA A 98 -1.49 -6.70 -3.01
CA ALA A 98 -2.20 -6.89 -4.27
C ALA A 98 -3.45 -5.99 -4.38
N TYR A 99 -4.20 -5.87 -3.29
CA TYR A 99 -5.34 -4.97 -3.22
C TYR A 99 -4.92 -3.50 -3.32
N MET A 100 -3.87 -3.11 -2.58
CA MET A 100 -3.34 -1.75 -2.59
C MET A 100 -2.81 -1.34 -3.97
N PHE A 101 -2.18 -2.25 -4.72
CA PHE A 101 -1.74 -1.99 -6.10
C PHE A 101 -2.88 -1.46 -6.99
N LYS A 102 -4.12 -1.94 -6.80
CA LYS A 102 -5.30 -1.42 -7.51
C LYS A 102 -5.71 -0.04 -7.03
N ILE A 103 -5.73 0.17 -5.71
CA ILE A 103 -6.11 1.44 -5.08
C ILE A 103 -5.13 2.56 -5.47
N GLU A 104 -3.85 2.23 -5.61
CA GLU A 104 -2.79 3.20 -5.90
C GLU A 104 -2.72 3.59 -7.38
N LYS A 105 -3.31 2.79 -8.29
CA LYS A 105 -3.19 2.96 -9.75
C LYS A 105 -3.53 4.40 -10.23
N PRO A 106 -4.62 5.05 -9.80
CA PRO A 106 -4.92 6.41 -10.25
C PRO A 106 -3.92 7.45 -9.76
N LEU A 107 -3.29 7.23 -8.59
CA LEU A 107 -2.20 8.07 -8.12
C LEU A 107 -0.95 7.86 -8.98
N LEU A 108 -0.62 6.61 -9.34
CA LEU A 108 0.52 6.30 -10.21
C LEU A 108 0.38 6.93 -11.60
N ASP A 109 -0.84 6.98 -12.14
CA ASP A 109 -1.13 7.63 -13.42
C ASP A 109 -0.87 9.15 -13.40
N ARG A 110 -0.93 9.79 -12.21
CA ARG A 110 -0.54 11.20 -12.02
C ARG A 110 0.97 11.41 -12.04
N ARG A 111 1.77 10.34 -11.91
CA ARG A 111 3.24 10.36 -11.93
C ARG A 111 3.82 11.36 -10.90
N PRO A 112 3.56 11.16 -9.60
CA PRO A 112 4.26 11.92 -8.57
C PRO A 112 5.77 11.75 -8.73
N ILE A 113 6.53 12.74 -8.26
CA ILE A 113 7.99 12.77 -8.35
C ILE A 113 8.60 11.58 -7.61
N VAL A 114 8.03 11.27 -6.44
CA VAL A 114 8.36 10.07 -5.68
C VAL A 114 7.06 9.42 -5.21
N TYR A 115 6.94 8.12 -5.42
CA TYR A 115 5.98 7.29 -4.73
C TYR A 115 6.68 6.04 -4.20
N CYS A 116 6.66 5.88 -2.87
CA CYS A 116 7.25 4.73 -2.20
C CYS A 116 6.27 4.14 -1.19
N PRO A 117 5.49 3.11 -1.59
CA PRO A 117 4.65 2.37 -0.66
C PRO A 117 5.49 1.38 0.16
N TYR A 118 5.03 1.12 1.38
CA TYR A 118 5.50 0.12 2.32
C TYR A 118 4.30 -0.42 3.11
N ILE A 119 3.66 -1.45 2.55
CA ILE A 119 2.43 -2.04 3.12
C ILE A 119 1.30 -1.00 3.25
N ASP A 120 1.09 -0.42 4.43
CA ASP A 120 0.10 0.60 4.76
C ASP A 120 0.65 2.03 4.71
N ASP A 121 1.97 2.19 4.86
CA ASP A 121 2.65 3.48 4.78
C ASP A 121 3.04 3.83 3.34
N CYS A 122 2.89 5.09 2.95
CA CYS A 122 3.33 5.62 1.66
C CYS A 122 4.09 6.92 1.83
N PHE A 123 5.24 7.05 1.18
CA PHE A 123 5.94 8.32 1.06
C PHE A 123 5.70 8.90 -0.33
N VAL A 124 5.24 10.15 -0.38
CA VAL A 124 4.82 10.81 -1.62
C VAL A 124 5.53 12.16 -1.75
N VAL A 125 6.03 12.45 -2.96
CA VAL A 125 6.53 13.78 -3.32
C VAL A 125 5.86 14.24 -4.60
N CYS A 126 5.25 15.43 -4.55
CA CYS A 126 4.58 16.07 -5.67
C CYS A 126 5.19 17.44 -5.97
N SER A 127 4.91 17.95 -7.18
CA SER A 127 5.50 19.21 -7.64
C SER A 127 4.88 20.44 -6.96
N THR A 128 3.61 20.32 -6.56
CA THR A 128 2.82 21.37 -5.91
C THR A 128 1.92 20.77 -4.83
N GLU A 129 1.42 21.63 -3.94
CA GLU A 129 0.44 21.26 -2.91
C GLU A 129 -0.87 20.76 -3.54
N ASP A 130 -1.33 21.42 -4.61
CA ASP A 130 -2.56 21.05 -5.34
C ASP A 130 -2.48 19.65 -5.96
N GLU A 131 -1.31 19.28 -6.48
CA GLU A 131 -1.07 17.92 -6.97
C GLU A 131 -1.04 16.90 -5.82
N MET A 132 -0.45 17.25 -4.68
CA MET A 132 -0.45 16.41 -3.48
C MET A 132 -1.87 16.17 -2.97
N ASP A 133 -2.67 17.23 -2.84
CA ASP A 133 -4.08 17.17 -2.43
C ASP A 133 -4.90 16.33 -3.40
N THR A 134 -4.69 16.49 -4.71
CA THR A 134 -5.34 15.67 -5.74
C THR A 134 -5.00 14.19 -5.59
N CYS A 135 -3.72 13.85 -5.38
CA CYS A 135 -3.27 12.47 -5.15
C CYS A 135 -3.92 11.87 -3.89
N TYR A 136 -3.94 12.63 -2.78
CA TYR A 136 -4.55 12.20 -1.53
C TYR A 136 -6.07 11.96 -1.67
N ASP A 137 -6.76 12.84 -2.38
CA ASP A 137 -8.19 12.73 -2.66
C ASP A 137 -8.50 11.54 -3.56
N LEU A 138 -7.69 11.29 -4.60
CA LEU A 138 -7.86 10.16 -5.49
C LEU A 138 -7.81 8.85 -4.71
N LEU A 139 -6.81 8.67 -3.84
CA LEU A 139 -6.67 7.48 -3.00
C LEU A 139 -7.90 7.27 -2.09
N ASN A 140 -8.37 8.33 -1.42
CA ASN A 140 -9.49 8.26 -0.49
C ASN A 140 -10.86 8.02 -1.14
N ARG A 141 -10.96 8.19 -2.47
CA ARG A 141 -12.18 7.97 -3.26
C ARG A 141 -12.25 6.58 -3.90
N GLN A 142 -11.16 5.80 -3.90
CA GLN A 142 -11.13 4.51 -4.60
C GLN A 142 -12.01 3.44 -3.96
N ALA A 143 -12.07 3.39 -2.63
CA ALA A 143 -12.84 2.39 -1.90
C ALA A 143 -13.49 2.99 -0.66
N GLY A 144 -14.75 2.66 -0.41
CA GLY A 144 -15.50 3.21 0.74
C GLY A 144 -14.93 2.77 2.10
N ASN A 145 -14.36 1.57 2.15
CA ASN A 145 -13.78 0.93 3.33
C ASN A 145 -12.30 1.28 3.56
N ILE A 146 -11.61 1.90 2.60
CA ILE A 146 -10.21 2.30 2.75
C ILE A 146 -10.13 3.81 2.94
N LYS A 147 -9.34 4.22 3.93
CA LYS A 147 -9.09 5.62 4.23
C LYS A 147 -7.61 5.82 4.49
N PHE A 148 -7.09 6.87 3.90
CA PHE A 148 -5.71 7.30 4.10
C PHE A 148 -5.72 8.48 5.06
N SER A 149 -4.93 8.40 6.12
CA SER A 149 -4.49 9.56 6.86
C SER A 149 -3.29 10.20 6.14
N ARG A 150 -2.98 11.45 6.46
CA ARG A 150 -1.79 12.13 5.95
C ARG A 150 -1.04 12.86 7.04
N GLU A 151 0.28 12.83 6.97
CA GLU A 151 1.18 13.57 7.83
C GLU A 151 2.04 14.50 6.99
N LYS A 152 2.15 15.74 7.46
CA LYS A 152 2.96 16.80 6.83
C LYS A 152 4.25 16.99 7.64
N PRO A 153 5.33 17.51 7.02
CA PRO A 153 6.56 17.79 7.74
C PRO A 153 6.33 18.74 8.92
N LYS A 154 6.91 18.41 10.07
CA LYS A 154 6.93 19.26 11.27
C LYS A 154 8.37 19.70 11.54
N ASP A 155 8.58 20.99 11.71
CA ASP A 155 9.92 21.58 11.83
C ASP A 155 10.85 21.15 10.66
N ASP A 156 10.29 21.11 9.45
CA ASP A 156 10.89 20.62 8.19
C ASP A 156 11.20 19.11 8.12
N TRP A 157 10.86 18.32 9.14
CA TRP A 157 11.11 16.88 9.17
C TRP A 157 9.82 16.09 9.05
N LEU A 158 9.80 15.11 8.16
CA LEU A 158 8.72 14.14 8.00
C LEU A 158 9.20 12.76 8.48
N PRO A 159 8.54 12.14 9.47
CA PRO A 159 8.84 10.77 9.86
C PRO A 159 8.36 9.77 8.79
N PHE A 160 9.19 8.77 8.49
CA PHE A 160 8.82 7.63 7.63
C PHE A 160 9.74 6.42 7.90
N LEU A 161 9.16 5.24 8.17
CA LEU A 161 9.87 3.95 8.38
C LEU A 161 11.13 4.04 9.27
N ASN A 162 10.98 4.57 10.49
CA ASN A 162 12.06 4.79 11.47
C ASN A 162 13.15 5.79 11.04
N THR A 163 12.88 6.62 10.03
CA THR A 163 13.77 7.71 9.61
C THR A 163 13.01 9.03 9.66
N GLN A 164 13.73 10.14 9.73
CA GLN A 164 13.16 11.45 9.42
C GLN A 164 13.73 11.97 8.12
N VAL A 165 12.90 12.51 7.25
CA VAL A 165 13.29 13.09 5.96
C VAL A 165 13.06 14.59 5.96
N ARG A 166 14.03 15.35 5.46
CA ARG A 166 13.92 16.79 5.23
C ARG A 166 14.34 17.10 3.80
N LEU A 167 13.57 17.95 3.12
CA LEU A 167 13.93 18.49 1.83
C LEU A 167 14.59 19.85 2.03
N GLU A 168 15.89 19.96 1.77
CA GLU A 168 16.66 21.19 1.98
C GLU A 168 17.60 21.45 0.80
N GLY A 169 17.54 22.65 0.22
CA GLY A 169 18.47 23.06 -0.85
C GLY A 169 18.42 22.19 -2.10
N GLY A 170 17.30 21.51 -2.36
CA GLY A 170 17.19 20.56 -3.47
C GLY A 170 17.89 19.22 -3.20
N PHE A 171 18.02 18.82 -1.93
CA PHE A 171 18.49 17.50 -1.52
C PHE A 171 17.61 16.93 -0.41
N TYR A 172 17.50 15.60 -0.36
CA TYR A 172 16.89 14.91 0.77
C TYR A 172 17.95 14.61 1.84
N ARG A 173 17.73 15.09 3.07
CA ARG A 173 18.50 14.72 4.25
C ARG A 173 17.71 13.72 5.08
N THR A 174 18.43 12.78 5.69
CA THR A 174 17.85 11.78 6.59
C THR A 174 18.61 11.75 7.92
N LYS A 175 17.89 11.55 9.03
CA LYS A 175 18.48 11.28 10.35
C LYS A 175 17.66 10.23 11.10
#